data_AF-A0A371GRH4-F1
#
_entry.id   AF-A0A371GRH4-F1
#
_cell.length_a   1.000
_cell.length_b   1.000
_cell.length_c   1.000
_cell.angle_alpha   90.00
_cell.angle_beta   90.00
_cell.angle_gamma   90.00
#
_symmetry.space_group_name_H-M   'P 1'
#
loop_
_entity.id
_entity.type
_entity.pdbx_description
1 polymer ?
#
loop_
_entity_poly.entity_id
_entity_poly.type
_entity_poly.pdbx_seq_one_letter_code
_entity_poly.pdbx_strand_id
1 'polypeptide(L)'
;MDPLKYIFEKPALIGRIARRQMALSEYDIVYTTSNLLGNRIGVVLASPKWQYFPFSARLGFNCTNNMAEYEACTMGITMVAEHQVSKLKVFGDSTLVIYQLRGEWET
;
A
#
# COMPACT_ATOMS: atom_id res chain seq x y z
N MET A 1 -5.00 13.00 10.92
CA MET A 1 -5.75 11.87 10.32
C MET A 1 -4.92 10.60 10.53
N ASP A 2 -5.53 9.49 10.94
CA ASP A 2 -4.85 8.19 11.08
C ASP A 2 -4.89 7.44 9.73
N PRO A 3 -3.73 7.12 9.12
CA PRO A 3 -3.68 6.39 7.85
C PRO A 3 -4.38 5.02 7.89
N LEU A 4 -4.35 4.33 9.03
CA LEU A 4 -5.00 3.02 9.17
C LEU A 4 -6.51 3.17 9.12
N LYS A 5 -7.04 4.11 9.91
CA LYS A 5 -8.46 4.49 9.88
C LYS A 5 -8.91 4.88 8.46
N TYR A 6 -8.10 5.64 7.71
CA TYR A 6 -8.42 6.03 6.34
C TYR A 6 -8.53 4.84 5.37
N ILE A 7 -7.63 3.85 5.47
CA ILE A 7 -7.67 2.64 4.63
C ILE A 7 -8.93 1.81 4.92
N PHE A 8 -9.26 1.63 6.21
CA PHE A 8 -10.41 0.84 6.64
C PHE A 8 -11.76 1.54 6.51
N GLU A 9 -11.80 2.87 6.35
CA GLU A 9 -13.05 3.63 6.21
C GLU A 9 -13.46 3.91 4.77
N LYS A 10 -12.59 3.64 3.76
CA LYS A 10 -12.89 3.94 2.35
C LYS A 10 -13.71 2.81 1.71
N PRO A 11 -15.02 2.97 1.46
CA PRO A 11 -15.89 1.87 1.01
C PRO A 11 -15.51 1.34 -0.37
N ALA A 12 -14.85 2.15 -1.20
CA ALA A 12 -14.32 1.73 -2.50
C ALA A 12 -13.12 0.77 -2.38
N LEU A 13 -12.27 0.92 -1.35
CA LEU A 13 -11.16 0.00 -1.06
C LEU A 13 -11.70 -1.28 -0.42
N ILE A 14 -12.54 -1.15 0.61
CA ILE A 14 -13.24 -2.27 1.24
C ILE A 14 -14.05 -3.05 0.21
N GLY A 15 -14.79 -2.36 -0.67
CA GLY A 15 -15.57 -2.99 -1.73
C GLY A 15 -14.73 -3.58 -2.86
N ARG A 16 -13.50 -3.11 -3.10
CA ARG A 16 -12.55 -3.75 -4.03
C ARG A 16 -11.90 -5.00 -3.42
N ILE A 17 -11.64 -4.98 -2.11
CA ILE A 17 -11.16 -6.14 -1.33
C ILE A 17 -12.29 -7.17 -1.21
N ALA A 18 -13.50 -6.75 -0.82
CA ALA A 18 -14.68 -7.60 -0.68
C ALA A 18 -15.19 -8.17 -2.03
N ARG A 19 -15.05 -7.44 -3.14
CA ARG A 19 -15.40 -7.98 -4.49
C ARG A 19 -14.42 -9.03 -5.00
N ARG A 20 -13.26 -9.22 -4.36
CA ARG A 20 -12.30 -10.29 -4.68
C ARG A 20 -12.45 -11.52 -3.79
N GLN A 21 -13.67 -11.79 -3.32
CA GLN A 21 -14.09 -13.01 -2.60
C GLN A 21 -13.82 -14.35 -3.36
N MET A 22 -13.23 -14.35 -4.55
CA MET A 22 -13.07 -15.57 -5.39
C MET A 22 -11.61 -15.91 -5.80
N ALA A 23 -10.59 -15.16 -5.39
CA ALA A 23 -9.19 -15.45 -5.82
C ALA A 23 -8.15 -15.23 -4.71
N LEU A 24 -8.40 -15.78 -3.51
CA LEU A 24 -7.47 -15.74 -2.38
C LEU A 24 -6.34 -16.78 -2.54
N SER A 25 -5.52 -16.67 -3.60
CA SER A 25 -4.23 -17.39 -3.70
C SER A 25 -3.02 -16.49 -3.51
N GLU A 26 -3.21 -15.17 -3.36
CA GLU A 26 -2.15 -14.16 -3.36
C GLU A 26 -2.37 -13.14 -2.23
N TYR A 27 -1.30 -12.56 -1.69
CA TYR A 27 -1.40 -11.48 -0.71
C TYR A 27 -1.70 -10.15 -1.41
N ASP A 28 -2.48 -9.28 -0.77
CA ASP A 28 -2.75 -7.93 -1.27
C ASP A 28 -1.94 -6.90 -0.45
N ILE A 29 -1.22 -6.01 -1.12
CA ILE A 29 -0.62 -4.82 -0.50
C ILE A 29 -1.46 -3.61 -0.87
N VAL A 30 -1.92 -2.86 0.12
CA VAL A 30 -2.53 -1.54 -0.07
C VAL A 30 -1.68 -0.51 0.64
N TYR A 31 -1.18 0.49 -0.08
CA TYR A 31 -0.48 1.63 0.52
C TYR A 31 -1.24 2.93 0.30
N THR A 32 -1.07 3.86 1.24
CA THR A 32 -1.63 5.21 1.22
C THR A 32 -0.56 6.18 1.70
N THR A 33 -0.61 7.40 1.20
CA THR A 33 0.19 8.49 1.74
C THR A 33 -0.70 9.64 2.20
N SER A 34 -0.21 10.39 3.18
CA SER A 34 -0.79 11.69 3.49
C SER A 34 0.35 12.71 3.51
N ASN A 35 0.27 13.70 2.63
CA ASN A 35 1.28 14.72 2.44
C ASN A 35 0.61 16.10 2.38
N LEU A 36 1.27 17.06 3.03
CA LEU A 36 1.09 18.52 3.10
C LEU A 36 1.80 19.02 4.40
N LEU A 37 2.98 18.44 4.72
CA LEU A 37 3.77 18.49 5.99
C LEU A 37 3.36 17.51 7.10
N GLY A 38 2.42 16.60 6.81
CA GLY A 38 2.09 15.44 7.64
C GLY A 38 2.69 14.14 7.12
N ASN A 39 3.95 14.17 6.65
CA ASN A 39 4.75 13.12 6.00
C ASN A 39 4.54 11.73 6.58
N ARG A 40 3.43 11.07 6.23
CA ARG A 40 3.04 9.79 6.78
C ARG A 40 2.76 8.83 5.65
N ILE A 41 3.20 7.61 5.88
CA ILE A 41 2.94 6.46 5.04
C ILE A 41 2.08 5.49 5.82
N GLY A 42 1.15 4.83 5.13
CA GLY A 42 0.37 3.71 5.65
C GLY A 42 0.42 2.57 4.66
N VAL A 43 0.61 1.35 5.17
CA VAL A 43 0.64 0.13 4.37
C VAL A 43 -0.18 -0.94 5.09
N VAL A 44 -0.94 -1.72 4.34
CA VAL A 44 -1.63 -2.91 4.84
C VAL A 44 -1.28 -4.06 3.93
N LEU A 45 -0.67 -5.10 4.52
CA LEU A 45 -0.51 -6.40 3.88
C LEU A 45 -1.67 -7.30 4.34
N ALA A 46 -2.48 -7.77 3.40
CA ALA A 46 -3.60 -8.65 3.65
C ALA A 46 -3.30 -10.06 3.13
N SER A 47 -3.43 -11.06 3.99
CA SER A 47 -3.25 -12.46 3.63
C SER A 47 -4.53 -13.05 3.02
N PRO A 48 -4.41 -14.11 2.22
CA PRO A 48 -5.55 -14.88 1.73
C PRO A 48 -6.43 -15.47 2.85
N LYS A 49 -5.90 -15.58 4.07
CA LYS A 49 -6.58 -16.11 5.26
C LYS A 49 -7.20 -15.00 6.11
N TRP A 50 -7.43 -13.83 5.53
CA TRP A 50 -8.05 -12.68 6.22
C TRP A 50 -7.21 -12.14 7.39
N GLN A 51 -5.89 -12.33 7.35
CA GLN A 51 -4.97 -11.72 8.31
C GLN A 51 -4.46 -10.40 7.76
N TYR A 52 -4.50 -9.35 8.57
CA TYR A 52 -4.04 -8.02 8.18
C TYR A 52 -2.83 -7.63 9.01
N PHE A 53 -1.79 -7.16 8.32
CA PHE A 53 -0.57 -6.63 8.92
C PHE A 53 -0.49 -5.14 8.56
N PRO A 54 -1.04 -4.26 9.41
CA PRO A 54 -0.97 -2.81 9.20
C PRO A 54 0.38 -2.26 9.63
N PHE A 55 0.91 -1.32 8.84
CA PHE A 55 2.07 -0.51 9.16
C PHE A 55 1.76 0.97 8.93
N SER A 56 2.24 1.83 9.81
CA SER A 56 2.10 3.27 9.68
C SER A 56 3.32 3.95 10.29
N ALA A 57 3.92 4.88 9.55
CA ALA A 57 5.08 5.63 10.01
C ALA A 57 4.99 7.09 9.57
N ARG A 58 5.62 7.96 10.37
CA ARG A 58 5.91 9.34 9.97
C ARG A 58 7.35 9.40 9.47
N LEU A 59 7.55 9.89 8.25
CA LEU A 59 8.86 10.14 7.69
C LEU A 59 9.52 11.30 8.47
N GLY A 60 10.75 11.09 8.90
CA GLY A 60 11.53 12.07 9.67
C GLY A 60 12.11 13.23 8.84
N PHE A 61 11.77 13.28 7.56
CA PHE A 61 12.26 14.26 6.59
C PHE A 61 11.10 14.83 5.77
N ASN A 62 11.31 16.00 5.16
CA ASN A 62 10.37 16.58 4.22
C ASN A 62 10.41 15.81 2.90
N CYS A 63 9.25 15.37 2.44
CA CYS A 63 9.10 14.60 1.22
C CYS A 63 8.02 15.23 0.33
N THR A 64 8.21 15.16 -0.99
CA THR A 64 7.12 15.44 -1.94
C THR A 64 6.10 14.30 -1.92
N ASN A 65 4.97 14.49 -2.61
CA ASN A 65 3.93 13.47 -2.64
C ASN A 65 4.43 12.15 -3.24
N ASN A 66 5.11 12.24 -4.38
CA ASN A 66 5.69 11.07 -5.07
C ASN A 66 6.73 10.37 -4.19
N MET A 67 7.60 11.13 -3.49
CA MET A 67 8.58 10.54 -2.56
C MET A 67 7.90 9.73 -1.46
N ALA A 68 6.85 10.27 -0.83
CA ALA A 68 6.10 9.53 0.18
C ALA A 68 5.47 8.24 -0.38
N GLU A 69 5.04 8.26 -1.64
CA GLU A 69 4.43 7.10 -2.29
C GLU A 69 5.46 6.01 -2.61
N TYR A 70 6.68 6.37 -3.03
CA TYR A 70 7.78 5.42 -3.15
C TYR A 70 8.18 4.82 -1.81
N GLU A 71 8.24 5.62 -0.75
CA GLU A 71 8.55 5.14 0.60
C GLU A 71 7.48 4.14 1.09
N ALA A 72 6.21 4.47 0.89
CA ALA A 72 5.10 3.58 1.24
C ALA A 72 5.14 2.27 0.43
N CYS A 73 5.46 2.34 -0.86
CA CYS A 73 5.62 1.17 -1.71
C CYS A 73 6.81 0.29 -1.27
N THR A 74 7.97 0.91 -1.01
CA THR A 74 9.19 0.23 -0.55
C THR A 74 8.95 -0.49 0.78
N MET A 75 8.24 0.15 1.70
CA MET A 75 7.84 -0.46 2.96
C MET A 75 6.93 -1.68 2.73
N GLY A 76 5.95 -1.59 1.82
CA GLY A 76 5.10 -2.74 1.47
C GLY A 76 5.88 -3.92 0.90
N ILE A 77 6.87 -3.66 0.03
CA ILE A 77 7.76 -4.71 -0.49
C ILE A 77 8.57 -5.36 0.64
N THR A 78 9.08 -4.54 1.56
CA THR A 78 9.82 -5.02 2.74
C THR A 78 8.96 -5.95 3.59
N MET A 79 7.72 -5.56 3.88
CA MET A 79 6.77 -6.40 4.62
C MET A 79 6.49 -7.73 3.90
N VAL A 80 6.33 -7.72 2.57
CA VAL A 80 6.16 -8.95 1.79
C VAL A 80 7.38 -9.87 1.91
N ALA A 81 8.59 -9.31 1.86
CA ALA A 81 9.82 -10.07 2.02
C ALA A 81 9.92 -10.70 3.42
N GLU A 82 9.61 -9.94 4.47
CA GLU A 82 9.58 -10.43 5.86
C GLU A 82 8.55 -11.57 6.06
N HIS A 83 7.42 -11.47 5.38
CA HIS A 83 6.37 -12.50 5.39
C HIS A 83 6.59 -13.63 4.37
N GLN A 84 7.72 -13.65 3.65
CA GLN A 84 8.09 -14.67 2.65
C GLN A 84 7.00 -14.90 1.59
N VAL A 85 6.36 -13.81 1.19
CA VAL A 85 5.26 -13.84 0.21
C VAL A 85 5.82 -13.95 -1.20
N SER A 86 5.45 -15.02 -1.93
CA SER A 86 5.93 -15.28 -3.29
C SER A 86 5.04 -14.70 -4.40
N LYS A 87 3.77 -14.39 -4.09
CA LYS A 87 2.80 -13.81 -5.02
C LYS A 87 2.01 -12.73 -4.31
N LEU A 88 2.05 -11.53 -4.88
CA LEU A 88 1.42 -10.37 -4.30
C LEU A 88 0.72 -9.53 -5.38
N LYS A 89 -0.31 -8.80 -4.95
CA LYS A 89 -0.93 -7.76 -5.76
C LYS A 89 -0.82 -6.40 -5.05
N VAL A 90 -0.27 -5.41 -5.74
CA VAL A 90 -0.10 -4.05 -5.21
C VAL A 90 -1.29 -3.16 -5.61
N PHE A 91 -1.77 -2.36 -4.66
CA PHE A 91 -2.74 -1.29 -4.86
C PHE A 91 -2.20 0.00 -4.25
N GLY A 92 -2.19 1.05 -5.06
CA GLY A 92 -1.85 2.41 -4.65
C GLY A 92 -2.77 3.44 -5.32
N ASP A 93 -2.71 4.67 -4.84
CA ASP A 93 -3.34 5.86 -5.42
C ASP A 93 -2.46 6.53 -6.48
N SER A 94 -1.15 6.29 -6.43
CA SER A 94 -0.17 6.82 -7.37
C SER A 94 -0.17 6.09 -8.72
N THR A 95 -0.79 6.69 -9.71
CA THR A 95 -0.73 6.22 -11.10
C THR A 95 0.72 6.11 -11.60
N LEU A 96 1.58 7.08 -11.27
CA LEU A 96 2.98 7.10 -11.68
C LEU A 96 3.76 5.90 -11.13
N VAL A 97 3.71 5.69 -9.81
CA VAL A 97 4.42 4.58 -9.17
C VAL A 97 3.92 3.24 -9.71
N ILE A 98 2.61 3.09 -9.92
CA ILE A 98 2.03 1.86 -10.49
C ILE A 98 2.58 1.58 -11.90
N TYR A 99 2.66 2.58 -12.78
CA TYR A 99 3.15 2.38 -14.15
C TYR A 99 4.65 2.04 -14.18
N GLN A 100 5.46 2.68 -13.36
CA GLN A 100 6.89 2.38 -13.29
C GLN A 100 7.17 0.99 -12.72
N LEU A 101 6.43 0.56 -11.69
CA LEU A 101 6.54 -0.80 -11.14
C LEU A 101 6.21 -1.89 -12.17
N ARG A 102 5.39 -1.55 -13.17
CA ARG A 102 5.08 -2.46 -14.29
C ARG A 102 6.10 -2.40 -15.43
N GLY A 103 7.07 -1.50 -15.36
CA GLY A 103 7.99 -1.21 -16.47
C GLY A 103 7.30 -0.54 -17.67
N GLU A 104 6.12 0.05 -17.46
CA GLU A 104 5.34 0.71 -18.51
C GLU A 104 5.70 2.21 -18.66
N TRP A 105 6.51 2.75 -17.75
CA TRP A 105 6.97 4.14 -17.76
C TRP A 105 8.43 4.24 -17.33
N GLU A 106 9.25 4.93 -18.13
CA GLU A 106 10.65 5.27 -17.83
C GLU A 106 10.78 6.73 -17.39
N THR A 107 11.74 7.00 -16.50
CA THR A 107 12.07 8.34 -15.98
C THR A 107 13.17 9.04 -16.76
#